data_AF-A0AAW8QRF0-F1
#
_entry.id   AF-A0AAW8QRF0-F1
#
_cell.length_a   1.000
_cell.length_b   1.000
_cell.length_c   1.000
_cell.angle_alpha   90.00
_cell.angle_beta   90.00
_cell.angle_gamma   90.00
#
_symmetry.space_group_name_H-M   'P 1'
#
loop_
_entity.id
_entity.type
_entity.pdbx_description
1 polymer ?
#
loop_
_entity_poly.entity_id
_entity_poly.type
_entity_poly.pdbx_seq_one_letter_code
_entity_poly.pdbx_strand_id
1 'polypeptide(L)'
;MSSVNFLNSLLTYESGINELYFDWYLANWDNKTIDYFDVKSTGIVTRNTITGKPERKKISVNEYFKTLGVLEYFDPLNISSLNLMKYRSINPWGFIGYQLGEQALFDCGIYTPKKEEIFHNNRTYQLNVIYVKLEDHTWSDNIEKKIIFDKNNTPLVIATNVNTWMGNFTGKFGINSKEDLFNPNKQTLVIKNLMKYNYNKLIGILEKHSFDLDIFLNQNIKYDNSINMRYSLSGILACCHLCGYKATANLILKKEVSYDEINTSILNYMEKFSDYDVKDIID
;
A
#
# COMPACT_ATOMS: atom_id res chain seq x y z
N MET A 1 18.67 -13.78 -2.11
CA MET A 1 18.57 -13.19 -0.75
C MET A 1 17.41 -13.85 0.00
N SER A 2 17.33 -13.87 1.34
CA SER A 2 16.22 -14.54 2.06
C SER A 2 14.91 -13.73 2.05
N SER A 3 13.82 -14.31 2.53
CA SER A 3 12.52 -13.62 2.65
C SER A 3 12.52 -12.53 3.71
N VAL A 4 13.34 -12.69 4.75
CA VAL A 4 13.61 -11.62 5.73
C VAL A 4 14.23 -10.42 5.03
N ASN A 5 15.18 -10.64 4.12
CA ASN A 5 15.78 -9.55 3.35
C ASN A 5 14.75 -8.90 2.41
N PHE A 6 13.84 -9.68 1.82
CA PHE A 6 12.75 -9.16 0.98
C PHE A 6 11.82 -8.25 1.79
N LEU A 7 11.34 -8.72 2.93
CA LEU A 7 10.44 -7.95 3.79
C LEU A 7 11.13 -6.71 4.39
N ASN A 8 12.41 -6.79 4.74
CA ASN A 8 13.15 -5.61 5.19
C ASN A 8 13.34 -4.58 4.06
N SER A 9 13.66 -5.04 2.85
CA SER A 9 13.80 -4.18 1.68
C SER A 9 12.47 -3.50 1.32
N LEU A 10 11.38 -4.27 1.33
CA LEU A 10 10.04 -3.75 1.07
C LEU A 10 9.65 -2.71 2.12
N LEU A 11 9.76 -3.02 3.41
CA LEU A 11 9.41 -2.08 4.49
C LEU A 11 10.21 -0.78 4.41
N THR A 12 11.50 -0.87 4.13
CA THR A 12 12.39 0.29 3.97
C THR A 12 11.94 1.15 2.79
N TYR A 13 11.52 0.52 1.68
CA TYR A 13 11.00 1.25 0.53
C TYR A 13 9.64 1.89 0.82
N GLU A 14 8.70 1.13 1.38
CA GLU A 14 7.31 1.56 1.62
C GLU A 14 7.17 2.64 2.68
N SER A 15 8.01 2.61 3.71
CA SER A 15 8.02 3.64 4.76
C SER A 15 8.68 4.94 4.34
N GLY A 16 9.54 4.89 3.30
CA GLY A 16 10.40 6.02 2.89
C GLY A 16 11.51 6.34 3.89
N ILE A 17 11.75 5.48 4.88
CA ILE A 17 12.78 5.64 5.92
C ILE A 17 13.89 4.62 5.66
N ASN A 18 15.13 5.08 5.50
CA ASN A 18 16.26 4.21 5.17
C ASN A 18 17.50 4.58 6.00
N GLU A 19 18.09 3.58 6.64
CA GLU A 19 19.31 3.67 7.43
C GLU A 19 20.51 4.23 6.66
N LEU A 20 20.57 4.01 5.34
CA LEU A 20 21.61 4.57 4.48
C LEU A 20 21.57 6.09 4.40
N TYR A 21 20.46 6.72 4.80
CA TYR A 21 20.31 8.17 4.85
C TYR A 21 20.43 8.74 6.27
N PHE A 22 20.85 7.96 7.28
CA PHE A 22 20.90 8.43 8.67
C PHE A 22 21.75 9.71 8.85
N ASP A 23 22.98 9.72 8.35
CA ASP A 23 23.84 10.91 8.41
C ASP A 23 23.25 12.09 7.63
N TRP A 24 22.59 11.80 6.50
CA TRP A 24 21.91 12.82 5.70
C TRP A 24 20.70 13.40 6.44
N TYR A 25 19.94 12.57 7.19
CA TYR A 25 18.84 13.00 8.05
C TYR A 25 19.32 13.96 9.13
N LEU A 26 20.44 13.65 9.79
CA LEU A 26 21.05 14.53 10.80
C LEU A 26 21.51 15.86 10.18
N ALA A 27 22.19 15.81 9.03
CA ALA A 27 22.71 17.00 8.36
C ALA A 27 21.60 17.92 7.80
N ASN A 28 20.40 17.39 7.55
CA ASN A 28 19.29 18.12 6.94
C ASN A 28 18.07 18.23 7.87
N TRP A 29 18.28 18.11 9.18
CA TRP A 29 17.21 18.07 10.18
C TRP A 29 16.15 19.17 10.00
N ASP A 30 16.61 20.41 9.82
CA ASP A 30 15.75 21.60 9.63
C ASP A 30 15.84 22.19 8.20
N ASN A 31 16.60 21.57 7.29
CA ASN A 31 16.74 22.04 5.91
C ASN A 31 15.64 21.46 5.01
N LYS A 32 14.87 22.34 4.35
CA LYS A 32 13.77 21.96 3.44
C LYS A 32 14.25 21.32 2.15
N THR A 33 14.53 20.02 2.22
CA THR A 33 15.21 19.23 1.17
C THR A 33 14.35 18.10 0.62
N ILE A 34 13.31 17.69 1.32
CA ILE A 34 12.42 16.59 0.92
C ILE A 34 11.20 17.19 0.21
N ASP A 35 10.91 16.76 -1.02
CA ASP A 35 9.59 17.00 -1.64
C ASP A 35 8.62 15.89 -1.22
N TYR A 36 7.59 16.25 -0.47
CA TYR A 36 6.61 15.29 0.03
C TYR A 36 5.20 15.87 0.04
N PHE A 37 4.22 15.00 0.25
CA PHE A 37 2.82 15.40 0.32
C PHE A 37 2.55 16.25 1.56
N ASP A 38 1.72 17.27 1.38
CA ASP A 38 1.14 18.03 2.48
C ASP A 38 0.03 17.23 3.16
N VAL A 39 -0.09 17.37 4.48
CA VAL A 39 -1.08 16.66 5.28
C VAL A 39 -1.75 17.61 6.28
N LYS A 40 -3.06 17.45 6.48
CA LYS A 40 -3.81 18.11 7.56
C LYS A 40 -3.36 17.57 8.92
N SER A 41 -3.14 16.27 8.98
CA SER A 41 -2.57 15.50 10.09
C SER A 41 -2.05 14.18 9.56
N THR A 42 -1.28 13.43 10.34
CA THR A 42 -0.75 12.11 9.95
C THR A 42 -1.86 11.21 9.41
N GLY A 43 -1.70 10.71 8.18
CA GLY A 43 -2.69 9.87 7.51
C GLY A 43 -3.82 10.61 6.80
N ILE A 44 -3.82 11.95 6.81
CA ILE A 44 -4.85 12.78 6.15
C ILE A 44 -4.18 13.78 5.19
N VAL A 45 -4.08 13.37 3.93
CA VAL A 45 -3.52 14.18 2.84
C VAL A 45 -4.31 15.47 2.61
N THR A 46 -3.59 16.58 2.41
CA THR A 46 -4.18 17.83 1.92
C THR A 46 -4.40 17.70 0.41
N ARG A 47 -5.59 18.07 -0.06
CA ARG A 47 -5.94 18.06 -1.48
C ARG A 47 -6.33 19.44 -1.94
N ASN A 48 -5.93 19.77 -3.16
CA ASN A 48 -6.29 21.01 -3.81
C ASN A 48 -7.81 21.05 -4.04
N THR A 49 -8.48 22.10 -3.59
CA THR A 49 -9.95 22.17 -3.63
C THR A 49 -10.53 22.22 -5.05
N ILE A 50 -9.78 22.70 -6.04
CA ILE A 50 -10.26 22.82 -7.42
C ILE A 50 -10.04 21.51 -8.19
N THR A 51 -8.88 20.88 -8.02
CA THR A 51 -8.48 19.71 -8.83
C THR A 51 -8.60 18.38 -8.11
N GLY A 52 -8.76 18.40 -6.78
CA GLY A 52 -8.74 17.23 -5.90
C GLY A 52 -7.38 16.52 -5.80
N LYS A 53 -6.34 17.03 -6.48
CA LYS A 53 -4.99 16.47 -6.45
C LYS A 53 -4.35 16.62 -5.07
N PRO A 54 -3.57 15.62 -4.59
CA PRO A 54 -2.74 15.78 -3.40
C PRO A 54 -1.76 16.93 -3.55
N GLU A 55 -1.68 17.79 -2.53
CA GLU A 55 -0.72 18.90 -2.53
C GLU A 55 0.66 18.41 -2.07
N ARG A 56 1.71 19.04 -2.59
CA ARG A 56 3.11 18.75 -2.25
C ARG A 56 3.81 20.00 -1.77
N LYS A 57 4.79 19.83 -0.90
CA LYS A 57 5.63 20.91 -0.37
C LYS A 57 7.04 20.40 -0.07
N LYS A 58 8.01 21.31 -0.15
CA LYS A 58 9.35 21.07 0.38
C LYS A 58 9.35 21.17 1.89
N ILE A 59 9.84 20.13 2.55
CA ILE A 59 9.88 19.99 4.00
C ILE A 59 11.26 19.54 4.49
N SER A 60 11.55 19.82 5.75
CA SER A 60 12.73 19.30 6.43
C SER A 60 12.55 17.84 6.85
N VAL A 61 13.63 17.21 7.33
CA VAL A 61 13.58 15.84 7.87
C VAL A 61 12.71 15.77 9.12
N ASN A 62 12.81 16.76 10.00
CA ASN A 62 11.95 16.90 11.19
C ASN A 62 10.46 16.94 10.78
N GLU A 63 10.12 17.81 9.83
CA GLU A 63 8.76 17.92 9.29
C GLU A 63 8.30 16.62 8.60
N TYR A 64 9.19 15.91 7.89
CA TYR A 64 8.89 14.64 7.25
C TYR A 64 8.56 13.54 8.27
N PHE A 65 9.40 13.36 9.30
CA PHE A 65 9.12 12.40 10.36
C PHE A 65 7.87 12.75 11.17
N LYS A 66 7.58 14.05 11.34
CA LYS A 66 6.31 14.50 11.92
C LYS A 66 5.11 14.14 11.05
N THR A 67 5.19 14.38 9.74
CA THR A 67 4.14 14.02 8.77
C THR A 67 3.82 12.52 8.83
N LEU A 68 4.86 11.68 8.91
CA LEU A 68 4.73 10.23 9.04
C LEU A 68 4.24 9.75 10.41
N GLY A 69 4.18 10.63 11.42
CA GLY A 69 3.77 10.30 12.79
C GLY A 69 4.83 9.53 13.59
N VAL A 70 6.11 9.67 13.24
CA VAL A 70 7.21 8.87 13.83
C VAL A 70 8.30 9.70 14.47
N LEU A 71 8.15 11.02 14.51
CA LEU A 71 9.15 11.95 15.05
C LEU A 71 9.61 11.59 16.47
N GLU A 72 8.68 11.19 17.33
CA GLU A 72 8.98 10.85 18.74
C GLU A 72 9.87 9.61 18.92
N TYR A 73 10.00 8.77 17.89
CA TYR A 73 10.84 7.57 17.91
C TYR A 73 12.22 7.78 17.28
N PHE A 74 12.49 8.98 16.74
CA PHE A 74 13.79 9.28 16.18
C PHE A 74 14.80 9.55 17.28
N ASP A 75 15.88 8.76 17.32
CA ASP A 75 17.02 8.95 18.21
C ASP A 75 18.24 9.34 17.37
N PRO A 76 18.73 10.59 17.45
CA PRO A 76 19.87 11.04 16.66
C PRO A 76 21.19 10.36 17.03
N LEU A 77 21.23 9.60 18.14
CA LEU A 77 22.39 8.84 18.59
C LEU A 77 22.29 7.35 18.26
N ASN A 78 21.15 6.89 17.74
CA ASN A 78 20.90 5.46 17.51
C ASN A 78 20.16 5.20 16.20
N ILE A 79 20.92 4.82 15.17
CA ILE A 79 20.40 4.43 13.86
C ILE A 79 19.31 3.33 13.93
N SER A 80 19.35 2.48 14.95
CA SER A 80 18.37 1.40 15.10
C SER A 80 16.96 1.92 15.41
N SER A 81 16.82 3.17 15.86
CA SER A 81 15.51 3.79 16.09
C SER A 81 14.68 3.86 14.81
N LEU A 82 15.34 3.98 13.65
CA LEU A 82 14.69 3.98 12.34
C LEU A 82 13.91 2.69 12.09
N ASN A 83 14.36 1.54 12.61
CA ASN A 83 13.63 0.29 12.44
C ASN A 83 12.24 0.36 13.05
N LEU A 84 12.11 0.91 14.27
CA LEU A 84 10.81 1.11 14.91
C LEU A 84 9.96 2.09 14.11
N MET A 85 10.56 3.18 13.63
CA MET A 85 9.87 4.19 12.83
C MET A 85 9.26 3.59 11.55
N LYS A 86 9.96 2.69 10.85
CA LYS A 86 9.45 2.05 9.64
C LYS A 86 8.14 1.28 9.87
N TYR A 87 8.02 0.54 10.98
CA TYR A 87 6.77 -0.20 11.30
C TYR A 87 5.63 0.73 11.71
N ARG A 88 5.95 1.92 12.24
CA ARG A 88 4.99 2.91 12.76
C ARG A 88 4.61 3.99 11.76
N SER A 89 5.34 4.12 10.65
CA SER A 89 5.12 5.18 9.67
C SER A 89 3.73 5.07 9.05
N ILE A 90 3.04 6.21 8.99
CA ILE A 90 1.74 6.34 8.33
C ILE A 90 1.90 7.27 7.14
N ASN A 91 1.58 6.79 5.95
CA ASN A 91 1.69 7.59 4.74
C ASN A 91 0.54 8.65 4.65
N PRO A 92 0.54 9.56 3.67
CA PRO A 92 -0.48 10.61 3.55
C PRO A 92 -1.93 10.10 3.42
N TRP A 93 -2.14 8.86 2.96
CA TRP A 93 -3.45 8.23 2.80
C TRP A 93 -3.82 7.29 3.95
N GLY A 94 -3.05 7.31 5.05
CA GLY A 94 -3.36 6.52 6.24
C GLY A 94 -2.93 5.06 6.19
N PHE A 95 -2.13 4.65 5.19
CA PHE A 95 -1.54 3.31 5.16
C PHE A 95 -0.38 3.20 6.14
N ILE A 96 -0.21 2.02 6.73
CA ILE A 96 0.74 1.78 7.83
C ILE A 96 1.89 0.86 7.37
N GLY A 97 3.14 1.25 7.68
CA GLY A 97 4.34 0.43 7.51
C GLY A 97 4.50 -0.12 6.08
N TYR A 98 4.30 -1.43 5.92
CA TYR A 98 4.18 -2.14 4.63
C TYR A 98 2.96 -1.70 3.79
N GLN A 99 2.60 -0.42 3.73
CA GLN A 99 1.39 0.06 3.05
C GLN A 99 0.12 -0.75 3.41
N LEU A 100 -0.07 -1.11 4.68
CA LEU A 100 -1.26 -1.84 5.12
C LEU A 100 -2.46 -0.88 5.17
N GLY A 101 -3.53 -1.21 4.45
CA GLY A 101 -4.77 -0.43 4.39
C GLY A 101 -6.01 -1.25 4.76
N GLU A 102 -7.12 -0.58 5.01
CA GLU A 102 -8.37 -1.17 5.48
C GLU A 102 -8.90 -2.26 4.53
N GLN A 103 -8.83 -2.04 3.21
CA GLN A 103 -9.31 -3.01 2.21
C GLN A 103 -8.50 -4.31 2.24
N ALA A 104 -7.17 -4.21 2.33
CA ALA A 104 -6.30 -5.37 2.38
C ALA A 104 -6.55 -6.21 3.64
N LEU A 105 -6.77 -5.55 4.78
CA LEU A 105 -7.08 -6.22 6.04
C LEU A 105 -8.51 -6.80 6.04
N PHE A 106 -9.47 -6.14 5.38
CA PHE A 106 -10.82 -6.67 5.19
C PHE A 106 -10.81 -7.94 4.35
N ASP A 107 -10.09 -7.93 3.22
CA ASP A 107 -9.91 -9.10 2.35
C ASP A 107 -9.29 -10.30 3.10
N CYS A 108 -8.39 -10.02 4.05
CA CYS A 108 -7.76 -11.04 4.89
C CYS A 108 -8.62 -11.43 6.12
N GLY A 109 -9.79 -10.83 6.33
CA GLY A 109 -10.64 -11.06 7.49
C GLY A 109 -10.02 -10.60 8.82
N ILE A 110 -9.12 -9.62 8.79
CA ILE A 110 -8.49 -9.01 9.97
C ILE A 110 -9.31 -7.80 10.44
N TYR A 111 -9.96 -7.12 9.51
CA TYR A 111 -10.70 -5.89 9.75
C TYR A 111 -12.12 -5.97 9.19
N THR A 112 -13.08 -5.30 9.82
CA THR A 112 -14.44 -5.10 9.32
C THR A 112 -14.65 -3.59 9.17
N PRO A 113 -14.72 -3.05 7.94
CA PRO A 113 -14.94 -1.63 7.72
C PRO A 113 -16.21 -1.13 8.39
N LYS A 114 -16.22 0.16 8.73
CA LYS A 114 -17.45 0.83 9.18
C LYS A 114 -18.50 0.68 8.09
N LYS A 115 -19.75 0.46 8.49
CA LYS A 115 -20.90 0.49 7.57
C LYS A 115 -21.71 1.76 7.78
N GLU A 116 -22.22 2.29 6.69
CA GLU A 116 -23.17 3.40 6.70
C GLU A 116 -24.40 3.01 5.86
N GLU A 117 -25.56 3.43 6.36
CA GLU A 117 -26.83 3.22 5.67
C GLU A 117 -27.04 4.28 4.61
N ILE A 118 -27.50 3.88 3.43
CA ILE A 118 -27.95 4.80 2.40
C ILE A 118 -29.31 4.37 1.84
N PHE A 119 -30.09 5.33 1.36
CA PHE A 119 -31.33 5.09 0.65
C PHE A 119 -31.16 5.45 -0.84
N HIS A 120 -31.43 4.49 -1.73
CA HIS A 120 -31.28 4.65 -3.18
C HIS A 120 -32.29 3.78 -3.93
N ASN A 121 -32.96 4.33 -4.95
CA ASN A 121 -33.97 3.61 -5.75
C ASN A 121 -35.02 2.86 -4.90
N ASN A 122 -35.58 3.54 -3.90
CA ASN A 122 -36.59 3.00 -2.97
C ASN A 122 -36.13 1.77 -2.16
N ARG A 123 -34.82 1.61 -1.96
CA ARG A 123 -34.22 0.53 -1.17
C ARG A 123 -33.15 1.08 -0.24
N THR A 124 -33.01 0.43 0.90
CA THR A 124 -31.94 0.70 1.87
C THR A 124 -30.76 -0.23 1.63
N TYR A 125 -29.55 0.32 1.63
CA TYR A 125 -28.30 -0.41 1.51
C TYR A 125 -27.41 -0.14 2.72
N GLN A 126 -26.69 -1.17 3.16
CA GLN A 126 -25.67 -1.08 4.20
C GLN A 126 -24.31 -1.27 3.55
N LEU A 127 -23.61 -0.16 3.30
CA LEU A 127 -22.37 -0.15 2.53
C LEU A 127 -21.17 0.00 3.42
N ASN A 128 -20.08 -0.68 3.07
CA ASN A 128 -18.78 -0.43 3.69
C ASN A 128 -18.30 0.99 3.33
N VAL A 129 -17.68 1.65 4.31
CA VAL A 129 -16.97 2.92 4.16
C VAL A 129 -15.48 2.59 4.18
N ILE A 130 -14.78 2.79 3.07
CA ILE A 130 -13.40 2.35 2.94
C ILE A 130 -12.63 3.15 1.89
N TYR A 131 -11.30 3.23 2.06
CA TYR A 131 -10.44 3.85 1.06
C TYR A 131 -10.54 3.10 -0.28
N VAL A 132 -10.71 3.87 -1.36
CA VAL A 132 -10.67 3.36 -2.74
C VAL A 132 -9.90 4.36 -3.58
N LYS A 133 -8.90 3.88 -4.34
CA LYS A 133 -8.21 4.71 -5.33
C LYS A 133 -9.21 5.11 -6.43
N LEU A 134 -9.46 6.42 -6.53
CA LEU A 134 -10.29 7.04 -7.56
C LEU A 134 -9.51 8.17 -8.24
N GLU A 135 -10.05 8.72 -9.32
CA GLU A 135 -9.44 9.87 -9.97
C GLU A 135 -9.46 11.10 -9.06
N ASP A 136 -8.37 11.87 -9.07
CA ASP A 136 -8.16 13.01 -8.15
C ASP A 136 -9.33 13.99 -8.13
N HIS A 137 -9.90 14.29 -9.30
CA HIS A 137 -11.02 15.23 -9.43
C HIS A 137 -12.27 14.81 -8.63
N THR A 138 -12.38 13.54 -8.24
CA THR A 138 -13.45 13.03 -7.36
C THR A 138 -13.45 13.75 -6.01
N TRP A 139 -12.27 14.20 -5.57
CA TRP A 139 -12.02 14.80 -4.27
C TRP A 139 -11.94 16.33 -4.31
N SER A 140 -12.36 16.96 -5.42
CA SER A 140 -12.54 18.41 -5.48
C SER A 140 -13.60 18.87 -4.46
N ASP A 141 -13.66 20.17 -4.22
CA ASP A 141 -14.67 20.81 -3.34
C ASP A 141 -14.69 20.25 -1.91
N ASN A 142 -13.53 19.75 -1.45
CA ASN A 142 -13.36 19.09 -0.15
C ASN A 142 -14.23 17.83 0.04
N ILE A 143 -14.56 17.12 -1.05
CA ILE A 143 -15.23 15.82 -0.95
C ILE A 143 -14.28 14.80 -0.30
N GLU A 144 -14.72 14.19 0.80
CA GLU A 144 -13.97 13.15 1.51
C GLU A 144 -14.61 11.76 1.36
N LYS A 145 -15.86 11.69 0.89
CA LYS A 145 -16.63 10.46 0.67
C LYS A 145 -17.40 10.49 -0.65
N LYS A 146 -17.40 9.39 -1.38
CA LYS A 146 -18.16 9.21 -2.63
C LYS A 146 -18.81 7.83 -2.69
N ILE A 147 -20.09 7.77 -3.04
CA ILE A 147 -20.76 6.49 -3.31
C ILE A 147 -20.34 6.00 -4.69
N ILE A 148 -19.87 4.76 -4.76
CA ILE A 148 -19.54 4.06 -6.00
C ILE A 148 -20.70 3.14 -6.37
N PHE A 149 -21.08 3.16 -7.64
CA PHE A 149 -22.18 2.38 -8.19
C PHE A 149 -21.64 1.37 -9.20
N ASP A 150 -22.33 0.24 -9.34
CA ASP A 150 -22.11 -0.68 -10.45
C ASP A 150 -22.72 -0.17 -11.76
N LYS A 151 -22.51 -0.90 -12.85
CA LYS A 151 -23.08 -0.60 -14.17
C LYS A 151 -24.61 -0.56 -14.22
N ASN A 152 -25.29 -1.12 -13.22
CA ASN A 152 -26.74 -1.16 -13.10
C ASN A 152 -27.26 -0.09 -12.13
N ASN A 153 -26.42 0.89 -11.75
CA ASN A 153 -26.77 1.94 -10.79
C ASN A 153 -27.11 1.38 -9.38
N THR A 154 -26.51 0.25 -9.00
CA THR A 154 -26.59 -0.32 -7.65
C THR A 154 -25.41 0.17 -6.81
N PRO A 155 -25.63 0.73 -5.62
CA PRO A 155 -24.54 1.16 -4.74
C PRO A 155 -23.66 -0.02 -4.29
N LEU A 156 -22.35 0.15 -4.33
CA LEU A 156 -21.35 -0.86 -4.00
C LEU A 156 -20.59 -0.55 -2.70
N VAL A 157 -20.13 0.69 -2.56
CA VAL A 157 -19.25 1.11 -1.46
C VAL A 157 -19.30 2.62 -1.30
N ILE A 158 -19.04 3.12 -0.09
CA ILE A 158 -18.75 4.53 0.16
C ILE A 158 -17.22 4.67 0.20
N ALA A 159 -16.65 5.11 -0.91
CA ALA A 159 -15.22 5.36 -1.04
C ALA A 159 -14.80 6.56 -0.21
N THR A 160 -13.71 6.44 0.54
CA THR A 160 -13.02 7.56 1.21
C THR A 160 -11.72 7.90 0.50
N ASN A 161 -11.26 9.14 0.65
CA ASN A 161 -10.00 9.61 0.07
C ASN A 161 -8.76 9.18 0.87
N VAL A 162 -8.93 8.63 2.08
CA VAL A 162 -7.89 8.08 2.97
C VAL A 162 -8.41 6.87 3.75
N ASN A 163 -7.52 6.06 4.33
CA ASN A 163 -7.85 5.02 5.30
C ASN A 163 -8.25 5.68 6.63
N THR A 164 -9.51 5.53 7.01
CA THR A 164 -10.10 6.21 8.18
C THR A 164 -9.95 5.43 9.46
N TRP A 165 -9.80 4.10 9.36
CA TRP A 165 -9.66 3.18 10.48
C TRP A 165 -10.85 3.22 11.46
N MET A 166 -12.07 3.52 10.98
CA MET A 166 -13.27 3.70 11.82
C MET A 166 -14.12 2.42 12.05
N GLY A 167 -13.82 1.34 11.36
CA GLY A 167 -14.37 0.00 11.58
C GLY A 167 -13.74 -0.76 12.75
N ASN A 168 -13.94 -2.07 12.79
CA ASN A 168 -13.57 -2.94 13.90
C ASN A 168 -12.52 -3.98 13.50
N PHE A 169 -11.55 -4.23 14.39
CA PHE A 169 -10.62 -5.33 14.25
C PHE A 169 -11.22 -6.63 14.79
N THR A 170 -10.87 -7.75 14.16
CA THR A 170 -11.48 -9.06 14.45
C THR A 170 -10.75 -9.88 15.51
N GLY A 171 -9.54 -9.47 15.92
CA GLY A 171 -8.65 -10.26 16.77
C GLY A 171 -7.81 -11.29 16.01
N LYS A 172 -8.02 -11.47 14.69
CA LYS A 172 -7.22 -12.38 13.87
C LYS A 172 -5.74 -12.00 13.94
N PHE A 173 -4.87 -13.00 14.10
CA PHE A 173 -3.42 -12.82 14.31
C PHE A 173 -3.05 -11.97 15.54
N GLY A 174 -3.96 -11.85 16.51
CA GLY A 174 -3.78 -10.99 17.68
C GLY A 174 -3.88 -9.50 17.38
N ILE A 175 -4.49 -9.11 16.24
CA ILE A 175 -4.77 -7.72 15.90
C ILE A 175 -6.16 -7.36 16.43
N ASN A 176 -6.22 -6.70 17.59
CA ASN A 176 -7.46 -6.25 18.22
C ASN A 176 -7.69 -4.73 18.06
N SER A 177 -6.68 -4.01 17.58
CA SER A 177 -6.68 -2.55 17.47
C SER A 177 -5.73 -2.08 16.36
N LYS A 178 -5.82 -0.79 16.00
CA LYS A 178 -4.87 -0.15 15.08
C LYS A 178 -3.45 -0.16 15.66
N GLU A 179 -3.29 0.00 16.97
CA GLU A 179 -2.00 -0.01 17.66
C GLU A 179 -1.27 -1.36 17.49
N ASP A 180 -2.02 -2.47 17.43
CA ASP A 180 -1.42 -3.79 17.20
C ASP A 180 -0.72 -3.90 15.84
N LEU A 181 -1.12 -3.10 14.85
CA LEU A 181 -0.46 -3.07 13.54
C LEU A 181 0.93 -2.44 13.60
N PHE A 182 1.26 -1.70 14.65
CA PHE A 182 2.60 -1.12 14.84
C PHE A 182 3.59 -2.09 15.48
N ASN A 183 3.13 -3.25 15.95
CA ASN A 183 4.00 -4.29 16.47
C ASN A 183 4.72 -5.02 15.32
N PRO A 184 6.06 -5.05 15.27
CA PRO A 184 6.80 -5.63 14.15
C PRO A 184 6.44 -7.09 13.84
N ASN A 185 6.29 -7.92 14.88
CA ASN A 185 5.99 -9.34 14.71
C ASN A 185 4.57 -9.54 14.15
N LYS A 186 3.60 -8.78 14.69
CA LYS A 186 2.22 -8.86 14.21
C LYS A 186 2.09 -8.29 12.79
N GLN A 187 2.71 -7.15 12.49
CA GLN A 187 2.69 -6.55 11.16
C GLN A 187 3.34 -7.47 10.12
N THR A 188 4.47 -8.10 10.46
CA THR A 188 5.15 -9.10 9.61
C THR A 188 4.24 -10.30 9.31
N LEU A 189 3.51 -10.78 10.31
CA LEU A 189 2.54 -11.86 10.11
C LEU A 189 1.39 -11.43 9.19
N VAL A 190 0.88 -10.21 9.35
CA VAL A 190 -0.16 -9.65 8.48
C VAL A 190 0.30 -9.55 7.04
N ILE A 191 1.48 -8.97 6.77
CA ILE A 191 1.96 -8.80 5.39
C ILE A 191 2.25 -10.14 4.70
N LYS A 192 2.82 -11.13 5.41
CA LYS A 192 2.99 -12.49 4.85
C LYS A 192 1.65 -13.10 4.46
N ASN A 193 0.63 -12.99 5.32
CA ASN A 193 -0.71 -13.51 5.02
C ASN A 193 -1.37 -12.77 3.85
N LEU A 194 -1.21 -11.45 3.75
CA LEU A 194 -1.73 -10.66 2.65
C LEU A 194 -1.06 -11.04 1.32
N MET A 195 0.26 -11.23 1.31
CA MET A 195 1.00 -11.69 0.15
C MET A 195 0.53 -13.08 -0.29
N LYS A 196 0.39 -14.03 0.64
CA LYS A 196 -0.14 -15.37 0.35
C LYS A 196 -1.56 -15.32 -0.19
N TYR A 197 -2.43 -14.50 0.40
CA TYR A 197 -3.79 -14.30 -0.09
C TYR A 197 -3.80 -13.77 -1.54
N ASN A 198 -3.02 -12.72 -1.82
CA ASN A 198 -2.92 -12.14 -3.15
C ASN A 198 -2.33 -13.13 -4.15
N TYR A 199 -1.30 -13.88 -3.77
CA TYR A 199 -0.69 -14.93 -4.59
C TYR A 199 -1.73 -16.00 -4.95
N ASN A 200 -2.47 -16.53 -3.99
CA ASN A 200 -3.50 -17.54 -4.26
C ASN A 200 -4.61 -17.01 -5.18
N LYS A 201 -5.00 -15.74 -5.03
CA LYS A 201 -5.96 -15.09 -5.93
C LYS A 201 -5.39 -14.92 -7.34
N LEU A 202 -4.11 -14.57 -7.47
CA LEU A 202 -3.41 -14.50 -8.76
C LEU A 202 -3.39 -15.87 -9.44
N ILE A 203 -2.91 -16.90 -8.76
CA ILE A 203 -2.86 -18.27 -9.29
C ILE A 203 -4.24 -18.73 -9.78
N GLY A 204 -5.29 -18.54 -8.98
CA GLY A 204 -6.65 -18.89 -9.41
C GLY A 204 -7.19 -18.09 -10.61
N ILE A 205 -6.62 -16.93 -10.95
CA ILE A 205 -6.92 -16.21 -12.21
C ILE A 205 -6.12 -16.80 -13.37
N LEU A 206 -4.83 -17.07 -13.16
CA LEU A 206 -3.93 -17.63 -14.18
C LEU A 206 -4.39 -19.03 -14.62
N GLU A 207 -4.73 -19.90 -13.67
CA GLU A 207 -5.25 -21.26 -13.94
C GLU A 207 -6.52 -21.25 -14.80
N LYS A 208 -7.43 -20.30 -14.55
CA LYS A 208 -8.65 -20.12 -15.37
C LYS A 208 -8.35 -19.72 -16.82
N HIS A 209 -7.16 -19.18 -17.08
CA HIS A 209 -6.67 -18.84 -18.41
C HIS A 209 -5.69 -19.91 -18.95
N SER A 210 -5.61 -21.08 -18.31
CA SER A 210 -4.65 -22.14 -18.65
C SER A 210 -3.19 -21.65 -18.69
N PHE A 211 -2.87 -20.67 -17.83
CA PHE A 211 -1.53 -20.13 -17.70
C PHE A 211 -0.86 -20.73 -16.47
N ASP A 212 0.23 -21.46 -16.68
CA ASP A 212 1.05 -22.04 -15.61
C ASP A 212 2.20 -21.09 -15.28
N LEU A 213 2.15 -20.47 -14.09
CA LEU A 213 3.15 -19.49 -13.67
C LEU A 213 4.55 -20.10 -13.55
N ASP A 214 4.66 -21.35 -13.10
CA ASP A 214 5.95 -21.99 -12.80
C ASP A 214 6.80 -22.18 -14.06
N ILE A 215 6.15 -22.38 -15.21
CA ILE A 215 6.82 -22.46 -16.52
C ILE A 215 7.55 -21.14 -16.85
N PHE A 216 6.95 -20.00 -16.49
CA PHE A 216 7.45 -18.67 -16.85
C PHE A 216 8.33 -18.03 -15.78
N LEU A 217 8.40 -18.62 -14.58
CA LEU A 217 9.34 -18.16 -13.57
C LEU A 217 10.78 -18.24 -14.09
N ASN A 218 11.54 -17.19 -13.79
CA ASN A 218 12.89 -16.90 -14.27
C ASN A 218 13.05 -16.66 -15.77
N GLN A 219 11.96 -16.65 -16.55
CA GLN A 219 12.02 -16.21 -17.94
C GLN A 219 12.07 -14.69 -18.04
N ASN A 220 12.78 -14.21 -19.06
CA ASN A 220 12.82 -12.81 -19.44
C ASN A 220 11.67 -12.51 -20.41
N ILE A 221 10.83 -11.54 -20.06
CA ILE A 221 9.67 -11.14 -20.83
C ILE A 221 9.85 -9.71 -21.31
N LYS A 222 9.61 -9.55 -22.61
CA LYS A 222 9.65 -8.27 -23.29
C LYS A 222 8.27 -7.61 -23.23
N TYR A 223 8.20 -6.45 -22.57
CA TYR A 223 6.98 -5.65 -22.48
C TYR A 223 6.91 -4.60 -23.59
N ASP A 224 8.05 -4.03 -23.99
CA ASP A 224 8.21 -3.20 -25.17
C ASP A 224 9.63 -3.34 -25.75
N ASN A 225 10.02 -2.52 -26.73
CA ASN A 225 11.34 -2.59 -27.36
C ASN A 225 12.53 -2.29 -26.43
N SER A 226 12.29 -1.65 -25.28
CA SER A 226 13.29 -1.22 -24.31
C SER A 226 13.27 -2.02 -23.01
N ILE A 227 12.16 -2.66 -22.66
CA ILE A 227 11.94 -3.26 -21.36
C ILE A 227 11.96 -4.79 -21.47
N ASN A 228 13.01 -5.37 -20.91
CA ASN A 228 13.18 -6.80 -20.75
C ASN A 228 13.26 -7.14 -19.25
N MET A 229 12.35 -7.95 -18.75
CA MET A 229 12.21 -8.18 -17.32
C MET A 229 12.09 -9.64 -16.98
N ARG A 230 12.83 -10.07 -15.96
CA ARG A 230 12.73 -11.43 -15.43
C ARG A 230 11.52 -11.56 -14.51
N TYR A 231 10.68 -12.55 -14.77
CA TYR A 231 9.63 -12.92 -13.83
C TYR A 231 10.25 -13.69 -12.68
N SER A 232 10.31 -13.08 -11.51
CA SER A 232 10.73 -13.74 -10.28
C SER A 232 9.53 -13.84 -9.35
N LEU A 233 9.50 -14.86 -8.49
CA LEU A 233 8.42 -15.01 -7.53
C LEU A 233 8.34 -13.79 -6.59
N SER A 234 9.47 -13.31 -6.09
CA SER A 234 9.52 -12.12 -5.23
C SER A 234 9.09 -10.84 -5.94
N GLY A 235 9.45 -10.67 -7.21
CA GLY A 235 8.96 -9.56 -8.04
C GLY A 235 7.45 -9.62 -8.24
N ILE A 236 6.90 -10.81 -8.50
CA ILE A 236 5.45 -11.02 -8.65
C ILE A 236 4.70 -10.71 -7.35
N LEU A 237 5.23 -11.14 -6.20
CA LEU A 237 4.66 -10.79 -4.90
C LEU A 237 4.70 -9.28 -4.65
N ALA A 238 5.78 -8.60 -5.03
CA ALA A 238 5.90 -7.15 -4.94
C ALA A 238 4.91 -6.42 -5.87
N CYS A 239 4.68 -6.92 -7.08
CA CYS A 239 3.64 -6.40 -7.98
C CYS A 239 2.23 -6.56 -7.40
N CYS A 240 1.95 -7.73 -6.81
CA CYS A 240 0.70 -7.98 -6.12
C CYS A 240 0.53 -7.06 -4.92
N HIS A 241 1.61 -6.75 -4.22
CA HIS A 241 1.61 -5.80 -3.11
C HIS A 241 1.24 -4.39 -3.57
N LEU A 242 1.89 -3.89 -4.63
CA LEU A 242 1.70 -2.52 -5.12
C LEU A 242 0.32 -2.27 -5.72
N CYS A 243 -0.11 -3.10 -6.69
CA CYS A 243 -1.33 -2.84 -7.48
C CYS A 243 -2.40 -3.94 -7.35
N GLY A 244 -2.16 -4.95 -6.50
CA GLY A 244 -3.07 -6.07 -6.32
C GLY A 244 -2.90 -7.20 -7.33
N TYR A 245 -3.49 -8.35 -7.01
CA TYR A 245 -3.41 -9.57 -7.81
C TYR A 245 -4.06 -9.44 -9.19
N LYS A 246 -5.11 -8.62 -9.34
CA LYS A 246 -5.78 -8.41 -10.64
C LYS A 246 -4.91 -7.64 -11.63
N ALA A 247 -4.27 -6.56 -11.17
CA ALA A 247 -3.34 -5.79 -11.99
C ALA A 247 -2.13 -6.65 -12.39
N THR A 248 -1.62 -7.45 -11.46
CA THR A 248 -0.54 -8.40 -11.74
C THR A 248 -0.96 -9.48 -12.75
N ALA A 249 -2.19 -10.00 -12.66
CA ALA A 249 -2.71 -10.94 -13.66
C ALA A 249 -2.84 -10.29 -15.05
N ASN A 250 -3.34 -9.06 -15.13
CA ASN A 250 -3.41 -8.31 -16.40
C ASN A 250 -2.01 -8.03 -16.98
N LEU A 251 -1.04 -7.72 -16.12
CA LEU A 251 0.35 -7.56 -16.54
C LEU A 251 0.88 -8.87 -17.17
N ILE A 252 0.65 -10.02 -16.53
CA ILE A 252 1.14 -11.32 -17.00
C ILE A 252 0.43 -11.76 -18.28
N LEU A 253 -0.91 -11.71 -18.30
CA LEU A 253 -1.73 -12.27 -19.36
C LEU A 253 -1.86 -11.34 -20.58
N LYS A 254 -1.79 -10.03 -20.37
CA LYS A 254 -2.11 -9.01 -21.39
C LYS A 254 -1.01 -7.98 -21.60
N LYS A 255 0.06 -8.00 -20.80
CA LYS A 255 1.12 -6.99 -20.79
C LYS A 255 0.64 -5.57 -20.46
N GLU A 256 -0.48 -5.46 -19.74
CA GLU A 256 -1.03 -4.17 -19.30
C GLU A 256 -0.28 -3.65 -18.07
N VAL A 257 0.45 -2.54 -18.23
CA VAL A 257 1.21 -1.90 -17.14
C VAL A 257 0.28 -1.04 -16.29
N SER A 258 0.28 -1.29 -14.98
CA SER A 258 -0.51 -0.56 -13.99
C SER A 258 0.36 0.34 -13.12
N TYR A 259 -0.27 1.33 -12.48
CA TYR A 259 0.39 2.33 -11.64
C TYR A 259 -0.39 2.55 -10.34
N ASP A 260 0.31 2.86 -9.24
CA ASP A 260 -0.28 3.25 -7.96
C ASP A 260 -0.83 4.70 -7.98
N GLU A 261 -1.25 5.25 -6.84
CA GLU A 261 -1.81 6.62 -6.76
C GLU A 261 -0.78 7.72 -7.07
N ILE A 262 0.52 7.44 -6.93
CA ILE A 262 1.61 8.40 -7.16
C ILE A 262 2.38 8.13 -8.45
N ASN A 263 1.81 7.32 -9.35
CA ASN A 263 2.39 6.92 -10.63
C ASN A 263 3.63 6.01 -10.54
N THR A 264 3.81 5.27 -9.43
CA THR A 264 4.81 4.20 -9.38
C THR A 264 4.35 3.03 -10.26
N SER A 265 5.20 2.65 -11.22
CA SER A 265 4.93 1.53 -12.12
C SER A 265 5.04 0.18 -11.41
N ILE A 266 4.11 -0.73 -11.71
CA ILE A 266 4.18 -2.14 -11.31
C ILE A 266 5.48 -2.82 -11.77
N LEU A 267 6.06 -2.37 -12.89
CA LEU A 267 7.33 -2.89 -13.40
C LEU A 267 8.51 -2.51 -12.51
N ASN A 268 8.50 -1.32 -11.91
CA ASN A 268 9.56 -0.91 -10.97
C ASN A 268 9.64 -1.87 -9.78
N TYR A 269 8.48 -2.36 -9.30
CA TYR A 269 8.43 -3.35 -8.23
C TYR A 269 8.92 -4.72 -8.68
N MET A 270 8.51 -5.16 -9.88
CA MET A 270 8.98 -6.42 -10.44
C MET A 270 10.52 -6.46 -10.52
N GLU A 271 11.15 -5.38 -10.97
CA GLU A 271 12.61 -5.28 -11.11
C GLU A 271 13.29 -5.21 -9.73
N LYS A 272 12.90 -4.21 -8.92
CA LYS A 272 13.54 -3.88 -7.64
C LYS A 272 13.58 -5.06 -6.68
N PHE A 273 12.54 -5.90 -6.72
CA PHE A 273 12.37 -7.01 -5.78
C PHE A 273 12.61 -8.38 -6.41
N SER A 274 13.39 -8.48 -7.49
CA SER A 274 13.47 -9.73 -8.26
C SER A 274 14.41 -10.83 -7.72
N ASP A 275 15.24 -10.53 -6.73
CA ASP A 275 16.37 -11.40 -6.31
C ASP A 275 16.24 -12.00 -4.90
N TYR A 276 15.00 -12.23 -4.47
CA TYR A 276 14.72 -12.77 -3.15
C TYR A 276 14.05 -14.16 -3.22
N ASP A 277 14.47 -15.03 -2.31
CA ASP A 277 13.80 -16.28 -1.99
C ASP A 277 12.66 -15.96 -1.02
N VAL A 278 11.44 -16.27 -1.44
CA VAL A 278 10.20 -15.92 -0.75
C VAL A 278 9.28 -17.14 -0.58
N LYS A 279 9.82 -18.36 -0.71
CA LYS A 279 9.02 -19.59 -0.62
C LYS A 279 8.26 -19.71 0.70
N ASP A 280 8.89 -19.37 1.82
CA ASP A 280 8.26 -19.40 3.15
C ASP A 280 7.10 -18.40 3.32
N ILE A 281 6.92 -17.45 2.39
CA ILE A 281 5.77 -16.54 2.40
C ILE A 281 4.54 -17.22 1.78
N ILE A 282 4.76 -18.09 0.78
CA ILE A 282 3.67 -18.71 0.00
C ILE A 282 3.38 -20.16 0.42
N ASP A 283 4.34 -20.88 1.00
CA ASP A 283 4.16 -22.21 1.59
C ASP A 283 3.16 -22.18 2.76
#